data_AF-A0A7C0VJX7-F1
#
_entry.id   AF-A0A7C0VJX7-F1
#
_cell.length_a   1.000
_cell.length_b   1.000
_cell.length_c   1.000
_cell.angle_alpha   90.00
_cell.angle_beta   90.00
_cell.angle_gamma   90.00
#
_symmetry.space_group_name_H-M   'P 1'
#
loop_
_entity.id
_entity.type
_entity.pdbx_description
1 polymer ?
#
loop_
_entity_poly.entity_id
_entity_poly.type
_entity_poly.pdbx_seq_one_letter_code
_entity_poly.pdbx_strand_id
1 'polypeptide(L)'
;MKEKELSKMNEIRKIEKAVNAKLFLICSLTTFLLMGTIAIEFFTRGNFPPSQMNIFYVGVLLIYSLHKEMLRWMGEKEKERKGEWFLYAWIIFAVSLSFINFITKGYFSFSEEGHPLNTLAEVHTTALEVGAVFLSTRFSKMLRFCFKRKRGL
;
A
#
# COMPACT_ATOMS: atom_id res chain seq x y z
N MET A 1 -32.93 10.64 -25.16
CA MET A 1 -31.50 11.02 -25.20
C MET A 1 -30.83 10.80 -23.83
N LYS A 2 -31.38 11.36 -22.74
CA LYS A 2 -30.89 11.18 -21.36
C LYS A 2 -30.76 9.72 -20.89
N GLU A 3 -31.65 8.84 -21.32
CA GLU A 3 -31.68 7.43 -20.89
C GLU A 3 -30.52 6.59 -21.47
N LYS A 4 -30.13 6.85 -22.73
CA LYS A 4 -28.97 6.20 -23.37
C LYS A 4 -27.64 6.65 -22.74
N GLU A 5 -27.54 7.90 -22.34
CA GLU A 5 -26.35 8.42 -21.65
C GLU A 5 -26.22 7.85 -20.23
N LEU A 6 -27.32 7.75 -19.50
CA LEU A 6 -27.35 7.16 -18.17
C LEU A 6 -26.96 5.67 -18.20
N SER A 7 -27.43 4.92 -19.21
CA SER A 7 -27.04 3.54 -19.44
C SER A 7 -25.53 3.38 -19.68
N LYS A 8 -24.95 4.21 -20.55
CA LYS A 8 -23.50 4.18 -20.84
C LYS A 8 -22.67 4.54 -19.60
N MET A 9 -23.09 5.54 -18.84
CA MET A 9 -22.41 5.91 -17.59
C MET A 9 -22.43 4.78 -16.56
N ASN A 10 -23.53 4.02 -16.48
CA ASN A 10 -23.63 2.88 -15.57
C ASN A 10 -22.75 1.70 -16.01
N GLU A 11 -22.56 1.47 -17.30
CA GLU A 11 -21.64 0.45 -17.81
C GLU A 11 -20.18 0.79 -17.50
N ILE A 12 -19.76 2.03 -17.77
CA ILE A 12 -18.41 2.52 -17.45
C ILE A 12 -18.12 2.33 -15.95
N ARG A 13 -19.07 2.71 -15.09
CA ARG A 13 -18.94 2.51 -13.62
C ARG A 13 -18.76 1.05 -13.22
N LYS A 14 -19.45 0.11 -13.88
CA LYS A 14 -19.29 -1.33 -13.60
C LYS A 14 -17.88 -1.81 -13.97
N ILE A 15 -17.37 -1.36 -15.11
CA ILE A 15 -16.02 -1.71 -15.59
C ILE A 15 -14.97 -1.18 -14.61
N GLU A 16 -15.06 0.10 -14.24
CA GLU A 16 -14.12 0.73 -13.31
C GLU A 16 -14.10 0.02 -11.93
N LYS A 17 -15.27 -0.38 -11.41
CA LYS A 17 -15.32 -1.19 -10.17
C LYS A 17 -14.63 -2.54 -10.31
N ALA A 18 -14.81 -3.20 -11.46
CA ALA A 18 -14.16 -4.47 -11.72
C ALA A 18 -12.63 -4.30 -11.79
N VAL A 19 -12.16 -3.24 -12.44
CA VAL A 19 -10.74 -2.86 -12.49
C VAL A 19 -10.19 -2.61 -11.08
N ASN A 20 -10.87 -1.78 -10.28
CA ASN A 20 -10.48 -1.50 -8.90
C ASN A 20 -10.44 -2.76 -8.02
N ALA A 21 -11.38 -3.69 -8.19
CA ALA A 21 -11.36 -4.97 -7.48
C ALA A 21 -10.15 -5.83 -7.88
N LYS A 22 -9.80 -5.87 -9.16
CA LYS A 22 -8.60 -6.58 -9.65
C LYS A 22 -7.31 -5.92 -9.16
N LEU A 23 -7.22 -4.59 -9.21
CA LEU A 23 -6.08 -3.84 -8.67
C LEU A 23 -5.90 -4.10 -7.18
N PHE A 24 -6.99 -4.07 -6.40
CA PHE A 24 -6.94 -4.39 -4.98
C PHE A 24 -6.41 -5.81 -4.72
N LEU A 25 -6.86 -6.79 -5.51
CA LEU A 25 -6.39 -8.17 -5.40
C LEU A 25 -4.90 -8.30 -5.74
N ILE A 26 -4.44 -7.64 -6.81
CA ILE A 26 -3.03 -7.61 -7.19
C ILE A 26 -2.20 -6.98 -6.08
N CYS A 27 -2.60 -5.81 -5.56
CA CYS A 27 -1.94 -5.16 -4.43
C CYS A 27 -1.89 -6.06 -3.18
N SER A 28 -2.98 -6.76 -2.88
CA SER A 28 -3.04 -7.67 -1.74
C SER A 28 -2.06 -8.83 -1.90
N LEU A 29 -2.05 -9.48 -3.07
CA LEU A 29 -1.12 -10.57 -3.35
C LEU A 29 0.33 -10.11 -3.30
N THR A 30 0.66 -8.99 -3.94
CA THR A 30 2.02 -8.45 -3.92
C THR A 30 2.46 -8.05 -2.52
N THR A 31 1.57 -7.49 -1.71
CA THR A 31 1.85 -7.19 -0.28
C THR A 31 2.23 -8.46 0.47
N PHE A 32 1.41 -9.52 0.38
CA PHE A 32 1.68 -10.76 1.11
C PHE A 32 2.95 -11.45 0.62
N LEU A 33 3.18 -11.49 -0.70
CA LEU A 33 4.40 -12.07 -1.26
C LEU A 33 5.63 -11.32 -0.78
N LEU A 34 5.60 -9.99 -0.82
CA LEU A 34 6.72 -9.14 -0.39
C LEU A 34 6.99 -9.27 1.12
N MET A 35 5.95 -9.26 1.96
CA MET A 35 6.12 -9.52 3.39
C MET A 35 6.69 -10.91 3.64
N GLY A 36 6.26 -11.91 2.86
CA GLY A 36 6.77 -13.28 2.95
C GLY A 36 8.26 -13.37 2.59
N THR A 37 8.69 -12.78 1.48
CA THR A 37 10.10 -12.80 1.07
C THR A 37 10.98 -12.07 2.08
N ILE A 38 10.55 -10.91 2.58
CA ILE A 38 11.30 -10.16 3.59
C ILE A 38 11.34 -10.91 4.92
N ALA A 39 10.26 -11.59 5.32
CA ALA A 39 10.27 -12.42 6.52
C ALA A 39 11.27 -13.58 6.39
N ILE A 40 11.31 -14.24 5.23
CA ILE A 40 12.29 -15.30 4.95
C ILE A 40 13.70 -14.73 5.01
N GLU A 41 13.96 -13.59 4.37
CA GLU A 41 15.26 -12.91 4.41
C GLU A 41 15.70 -12.56 5.84
N PHE A 42 14.77 -12.06 6.66
CA PHE A 42 15.01 -11.74 8.06
C PHE A 42 15.39 -12.99 8.88
N PHE A 43 14.61 -14.07 8.77
CA PHE A 43 14.88 -15.30 9.53
C PHE A 43 16.09 -16.08 9.01
N THR A 44 16.44 -15.93 7.73
CA THR A 44 17.64 -16.53 7.12
C THR A 44 18.89 -15.66 7.30
N ARG A 45 18.78 -14.51 7.98
CA ARG A 45 19.90 -13.60 8.28
C ARG A 45 20.67 -13.19 7.01
N GLY A 46 19.95 -12.90 5.93
CA GLY A 46 20.53 -12.45 4.66
C GLY A 46 21.05 -13.57 3.75
N ASN A 47 20.85 -14.86 4.09
CA ASN A 47 21.14 -15.98 3.19
C ASN A 47 20.09 -16.14 2.06
N PHE A 48 19.05 -15.31 2.06
CA PHE A 48 18.08 -15.22 0.98
C PHE A 48 18.37 -13.97 0.13
N PRO A 49 18.27 -14.05 -1.22
CA PRO A 49 18.57 -12.91 -2.08
C PRO A 49 17.66 -11.71 -1.76
N PRO A 50 18.22 -10.49 -1.73
CA PRO A 50 17.49 -9.30 -1.34
C PRO A 50 16.32 -9.02 -2.29
N SER A 51 15.16 -8.74 -1.70
CA SER A 51 13.94 -8.48 -2.45
C SER A 51 13.98 -7.10 -3.13
N GLN A 52 14.39 -7.04 -4.40
CA GLN A 52 14.30 -5.82 -5.23
C GLN A 52 12.85 -5.44 -5.62
N MET A 53 11.85 -6.13 -5.07
CA MET A 53 10.44 -5.93 -5.43
C MET A 53 9.81 -4.70 -4.75
N ASN A 54 10.51 -4.01 -3.85
CA ASN A 54 9.99 -2.84 -3.12
C ASN A 54 9.50 -1.73 -4.06
N ILE A 55 10.33 -1.33 -5.04
CA ILE A 55 9.97 -0.26 -6.00
C ILE A 55 8.74 -0.66 -6.83
N PHE A 56 8.71 -1.92 -7.29
CA PHE A 56 7.57 -2.44 -8.05
C PHE A 56 6.30 -2.43 -7.20
N TYR A 57 6.38 -2.90 -5.96
CA TYR A 57 5.26 -2.91 -5.02
C TYR A 57 4.71 -1.50 -4.75
N VAL A 58 5.59 -0.54 -4.43
CA VAL A 58 5.19 0.85 -4.19
C VAL A 58 4.54 1.47 -5.42
N GLY A 59 5.08 1.20 -6.62
CA GLY A 59 4.48 1.64 -7.88
C GLY A 59 3.06 1.10 -8.10
N VAL A 60 2.86 -0.20 -7.87
CA VAL A 60 1.53 -0.83 -7.97
C VAL A 60 0.56 -0.25 -6.95
N LEU A 61 1.01 -0.04 -5.70
CA LEU A 61 0.22 0.57 -4.64
C LEU A 61 -0.18 2.01 -4.99
N LEU A 62 0.74 2.78 -5.59
CA LEU A 62 0.51 4.13 -6.04
C LEU A 62 -0.56 4.16 -7.16
N ILE A 63 -0.45 3.30 -8.17
CA ILE A 63 -1.45 3.18 -9.24
C ILE A 63 -2.84 2.86 -8.66
N TYR A 64 -2.92 1.88 -7.75
CA TYR A 64 -4.16 1.54 -7.06
C TYR A 64 -4.73 2.74 -6.29
N SER A 65 -3.88 3.47 -5.56
CA SER A 65 -4.27 4.63 -4.77
C SER A 65 -4.86 5.76 -5.64
N LEU A 66 -4.24 6.03 -6.80
CA LEU A 66 -4.70 7.03 -7.77
C LEU A 66 -6.02 6.62 -8.41
N HIS A 67 -6.13 5.36 -8.85
CA HIS A 67 -7.35 4.84 -9.46
C HIS A 67 -8.55 4.90 -8.50
N LYS A 68 -8.33 4.55 -7.23
CA LYS A 68 -9.35 4.67 -6.19
C LYS A 68 -9.76 6.13 -5.95
N GLU A 69 -8.81 7.07 -5.92
CA GLU A 69 -9.15 8.48 -5.73
C GLU A 69 -9.90 9.06 -6.93
N MET A 70 -9.58 8.62 -8.17
CA MET A 70 -10.33 8.95 -9.38
C MET A 70 -11.80 8.47 -9.28
N LEU A 71 -12.03 7.23 -8.87
CA LEU A 71 -13.38 6.70 -8.61
C LEU A 71 -14.15 7.52 -7.58
N ARG A 72 -13.46 7.97 -6.52
CA ARG A 72 -14.03 8.84 -5.49
C ARG A 72 -14.39 10.23 -6.01
N TRP A 73 -13.66 10.74 -7.01
CA TRP A 73 -13.97 12.01 -7.65
C TRP A 73 -15.21 11.91 -8.54
N MET A 74 -15.44 10.74 -9.17
CA MET A 74 -16.64 10.42 -9.94
C MET A 74 -17.92 10.21 -9.09
N GLY A 75 -17.84 10.40 -7.77
CA GLY A 75 -18.98 10.37 -6.86
C GLY A 75 -19.32 8.98 -6.32
N GLU A 76 -18.45 8.00 -6.53
CA GLU A 76 -18.67 6.65 -6.03
C GLU A 76 -18.28 6.53 -4.55
N LYS A 77 -19.28 6.28 -3.69
CA LYS A 77 -19.09 5.95 -2.28
C LYS A 77 -18.72 4.47 -2.14
N GLU A 78 -17.53 4.09 -2.58
CA GLU A 78 -17.00 2.78 -2.20
C GLU A 78 -16.69 2.73 -0.70
N LYS A 79 -16.76 1.52 -0.10
CA LYS A 79 -16.38 1.28 1.30
C LYS A 79 -14.97 1.84 1.56
N GLU A 80 -14.89 2.93 2.31
CA GLU A 80 -13.73 3.83 2.34
C GLU A 80 -12.44 3.18 2.88
N ARG A 81 -12.52 2.08 3.64
CA ARG A 81 -11.43 1.58 4.49
C ARG A 81 -10.47 0.55 3.88
N LYS A 82 -10.72 0.01 2.67
CA LYS A 82 -9.87 -1.07 2.11
C LYS A 82 -8.38 -0.71 1.94
N GLY A 83 -8.06 0.57 1.75
CA GLY A 83 -6.68 1.04 1.56
C GLY A 83 -5.90 1.22 2.87
N GLU A 84 -6.59 1.44 3.98
CA GLU A 84 -5.97 1.59 5.31
C GLU A 84 -5.33 0.28 5.79
N TRP A 85 -5.89 -0.85 5.33
CA TRP A 85 -5.41 -2.17 5.69
C TRP A 85 -3.94 -2.41 5.27
N PHE A 86 -3.52 -1.90 4.10
CA PHE A 86 -2.12 -2.02 3.67
C PHE A 86 -1.16 -1.30 4.62
N LEU A 87 -1.52 -0.08 5.03
CA LEU A 87 -0.72 0.68 5.99
C LEU A 87 -0.62 -0.05 7.33
N TYR A 88 -1.76 -0.52 7.86
CA TYR A 88 -1.76 -1.25 9.13
C TYR A 88 -0.99 -2.57 9.04
N ALA A 89 -1.10 -3.30 7.94
CA ALA A 89 -0.33 -4.52 7.71
C ALA A 89 1.17 -4.22 7.75
N TRP A 90 1.64 -3.17 7.08
CA TRP A 90 3.06 -2.78 7.08
C TRP A 90 3.56 -2.31 8.45
N ILE A 91 2.74 -1.55 9.19
CA ILE A 91 3.09 -1.13 10.56
C ILE A 91 3.21 -2.34 11.48
N ILE A 92 2.21 -3.23 11.46
CA ILE A 92 2.22 -4.44 12.30
C ILE A 92 3.41 -5.32 11.93
N PHE A 93 3.68 -5.50 10.64
CA PHE A 93 4.80 -6.30 10.15
C PHE A 93 6.15 -5.73 10.62
N ALA A 94 6.39 -4.44 10.40
CA ALA A 94 7.61 -3.77 10.83
C ALA A 94 7.81 -3.87 12.35
N VAL A 95 6.77 -3.54 13.14
CA VAL A 95 6.83 -3.64 14.60
C VAL A 95 7.09 -5.06 15.06
N SER A 96 6.49 -6.07 14.41
CA SER A 96 6.69 -7.48 14.77
C SER A 96 8.15 -7.91 14.54
N LEU A 97 8.74 -7.58 13.39
CA LEU A 97 10.15 -7.89 13.12
C LEU A 97 11.10 -7.14 14.06
N SER A 98 10.84 -5.86 14.32
CA SER A 98 11.62 -5.08 15.29
C SER A 98 11.53 -5.67 16.70
N PHE A 99 10.34 -6.10 17.13
CA PHE A 99 10.13 -6.70 18.44
C PHE A 99 10.83 -8.06 18.57
N ILE A 100 10.77 -8.90 17.53
CA ILE A 100 11.50 -10.16 17.48
C ILE A 100 13.01 -9.88 17.60
N ASN A 101 13.54 -8.95 16.80
CA ASN A 101 14.95 -8.58 16.86
C ASN A 101 15.37 -8.03 18.22
N PHE A 102 14.48 -7.28 18.88
CA PHE A 102 14.72 -6.76 20.22
C PHE A 102 14.81 -7.88 21.27
N ILE A 103 13.87 -8.84 21.26
CA ILE A 103 13.90 -9.99 22.18
C ILE A 103 15.13 -10.86 21.95
N THR A 104 15.56 -11.03 20.70
CA THR A 104 16.77 -11.78 20.36
C THR A 104 18.05 -10.97 20.50
N LYS A 105 18.00 -9.79 21.15
CA LYS A 105 19.17 -8.93 21.44
C LYS A 105 19.96 -8.55 20.18
N GLY A 106 19.27 -8.34 19.06
CA GLY A 106 19.89 -7.97 17.78
C GLY A 106 20.44 -9.14 16.97
N TYR A 107 20.11 -10.38 17.31
CA TYR A 107 20.60 -11.57 16.59
C TYR A 107 20.33 -11.53 15.07
N PHE A 108 19.18 -10.97 14.66
CA PHE A 108 18.79 -10.86 13.25
C PHE A 108 19.30 -9.57 12.58
N SER A 109 20.01 -8.71 13.30
CA SER A 109 20.69 -7.55 12.73
C SER A 109 22.05 -7.88 12.12
N PHE A 110 22.56 -9.10 12.34
CA PHE A 110 23.88 -9.53 11.86
C PHE A 110 23.80 -10.85 11.11
N SER A 111 24.56 -10.96 10.01
CA SER A 111 24.76 -12.21 9.29
C SER A 111 25.55 -13.22 10.14
N GLU A 112 25.62 -14.48 9.68
CA GLU A 112 26.46 -15.51 10.34
C GLU A 112 27.93 -15.09 10.45
N GLU A 113 28.39 -14.26 9.53
CA GLU A 113 29.75 -13.70 9.45
C GLU A 113 29.93 -12.41 10.29
N GLY A 114 28.86 -11.92 10.94
CA GLY A 114 28.88 -10.72 11.78
C GLY A 114 28.71 -9.40 11.02
N HIS A 115 28.37 -9.44 9.72
CA HIS A 115 28.10 -8.24 8.94
C HIS A 115 26.71 -7.68 9.24
N PRO A 116 26.53 -6.34 9.31
CA PRO A 116 25.23 -5.73 9.54
C PRO A 116 24.28 -5.99 8.37
N LEU A 117 23.04 -6.36 8.68
CA LEU A 117 21.98 -6.63 7.71
C LEU A 117 21.05 -5.41 7.57
N ASN A 118 20.70 -5.09 6.32
CA ASN A 118 19.84 -3.94 6.01
C ASN A 118 18.33 -4.30 5.97
N THR A 119 17.97 -5.57 6.08
CA THR A 119 16.58 -6.06 5.94
C THR A 119 15.60 -5.29 6.83
N LEU A 120 15.97 -4.98 8.09
CA LEU A 120 15.10 -4.21 8.99
C LEU A 120 14.94 -2.76 8.54
N ALA A 121 16.02 -2.13 8.08
CA ALA A 121 15.99 -0.76 7.56
C ALA A 121 15.14 -0.67 6.28
N GLU A 122 15.22 -1.69 5.42
CA GLU A 122 14.39 -1.80 4.23
C GLU A 122 12.91 -1.91 4.59
N VAL A 123 12.54 -2.75 5.56
CA VAL A 123 11.15 -2.86 6.06
C VAL A 123 10.63 -1.52 6.56
N HIS A 124 11.42 -0.79 7.35
CA HIS A 124 11.02 0.53 7.84
C HIS A 124 10.86 1.53 6.70
N THR A 125 11.76 1.51 5.72
CA THR A 125 11.71 2.38 4.55
C THR A 125 10.45 2.11 3.73
N THR A 126 10.15 0.85 3.42
CA THR A 126 8.94 0.48 2.68
C THR A 126 7.67 0.81 3.46
N ALA A 127 7.64 0.61 4.77
CA ALA A 127 6.51 1.01 5.60
C ALA A 127 6.27 2.53 5.56
N LEU A 128 7.34 3.33 5.56
CA LEU A 128 7.27 4.79 5.39
C LEU A 128 6.77 5.19 4.00
N GLU A 129 7.25 4.54 2.94
CA GLU A 129 6.78 4.77 1.56
C GLU A 129 5.29 4.48 1.41
N VAL A 130 4.82 3.35 1.95
CA VAL A 130 3.39 2.99 2.02
C VAL A 130 2.61 4.06 2.80
N GLY A 131 3.18 4.53 3.93
CA GLY A 131 2.65 5.65 4.69
C GLY A 131 2.54 6.94 3.87
N ALA A 132 3.55 7.26 3.07
CA ALA A 132 3.57 8.44 2.21
C ALA A 132 2.50 8.35 1.10
N VAL A 133 2.37 7.18 0.45
CA VAL A 133 1.28 6.93 -0.51
C VAL A 133 -0.08 7.14 0.17
N PHE A 134 -0.27 6.60 1.37
CA PHE A 134 -1.52 6.78 2.10
C PHE A 134 -1.79 8.25 2.48
N LEU A 135 -0.81 8.95 3.04
CA LEU A 135 -0.92 10.35 3.42
C LEU A 135 -1.23 11.24 2.22
N SER A 136 -0.61 11.00 1.06
CA SER A 136 -0.89 11.77 -0.15
C SER A 136 -2.36 11.67 -0.58
N THR A 137 -2.98 10.48 -0.48
CA THR A 137 -4.41 10.32 -0.74
C THR A 137 -5.29 11.04 0.30
N ARG A 138 -4.86 11.11 1.57
CA ARG A 138 -5.55 11.87 2.62
C ARG A 138 -5.49 13.38 2.41
N PHE A 139 -4.34 13.91 2.01
CA PHE A 139 -4.19 15.32 1.66
C PHE A 139 -5.06 15.71 0.47
N SER A 140 -5.20 14.83 -0.53
CA SER A 140 -6.16 15.04 -1.64
C SER A 140 -7.61 15.18 -1.13
N LYS A 141 -8.01 14.40 -0.12
CA LYS A 141 -9.33 14.58 0.53
C LYS A 141 -9.48 15.95 1.17
N MET A 142 -8.45 16.42 1.87
CA MET A 142 -8.46 17.71 2.56
C MET A 142 -8.52 18.89 1.58
N LEU A 143 -7.75 18.82 0.49
CA LEU A 143 -7.77 19.80 -0.59
C LEU A 143 -9.16 19.91 -1.23
N ARG A 144 -9.84 18.79 -1.49
CA ARG A 144 -11.21 18.80 -2.01
C ARG A 144 -12.19 19.51 -1.07
N PHE A 145 -12.03 19.35 0.24
CA PHE A 145 -12.85 20.04 1.23
C PHE A 145 -12.59 21.55 1.25
N CYS A 146 -11.33 21.97 1.22
CA CYS A 146 -10.96 23.38 1.11
C CYS A 146 -11.48 24.01 -0.20
N PHE A 147 -11.37 23.32 -1.33
CA PHE A 147 -11.88 23.80 -2.62
C PHE A 147 -13.41 23.88 -2.68
N LYS A 148 -14.14 22.93 -2.08
CA LYS A 148 -15.61 23.03 -1.94
C LYS A 148 -16.01 24.20 -1.06
N ARG A 149 -15.34 24.40 0.08
CA ARG A 149 -15.62 25.51 1.01
C ARG A 149 -15.35 26.88 0.39
N LYS A 150 -14.36 27.00 -0.51
CA LYS A 150 -14.03 28.26 -1.21
C LYS A 150 -14.97 28.58 -2.37
N ARG A 151 -15.76 27.61 -2.87
CA ARG A 151 -16.70 27.80 -4.00
C ARG A 151 -18.16 28.07 -3.62
N GLY A 152 -18.50 28.18 -2.32
CA GLY A 152 -19.82 28.64 -1.90
C GLY A 152 -21.00 27.89 -2.54
N LEU A 153 -20.97 26.55 -2.47
CA LEU A 153 -22.13 25.68 -2.71
C LEU A 153 -22.42 24.90 -1.43
#